data_AF-A0A416K0F9-F1
#
_entry.id   AF-A0A416K0F9-F1
#
_cell.length_a   1.000
_cell.length_b   1.000
_cell.length_c   1.000
_cell.angle_alpha   90.00
_cell.angle_beta   90.00
_cell.angle_gamma   90.00
#
_symmetry.space_group_name_H-M   'P 1'
#
loop_
_entity.id
_entity.type
_entity.pdbx_description
1 polymer ?
#
loop_
_entity_poly.entity_id
_entity_poly.type
_entity_poly.pdbx_seq_one_letter_code
_entity_poly.pdbx_strand_id
1 'polypeptide(L)'
;MFGRTICIREEIRMRKIKMMTSAVLLSLSLAFSLTACGTKSEPAADTTAAEAEVTETEGEAETAEEAANDEEEKVKVGVSWNADEIDEDAQLYIDAVTKAGGEAIYLPQIKTEDDAKNALAEIDALVMTGGEDIDPSYYGEEPNEKLETVNEVRDTSDSLLIKAALDEDIPMLCTCRGMQFLNVLSGGTLYQDLPTQNPSDIEHRDPDRKVFAKHEITVDKDNIVLPHLAEKAPTL
;
A
#
# COMPACT_ATOMS: atom_id res chain seq x y z
N MET A 1 -47.44 12.55 -19.09
CA MET A 1 -46.30 11.62 -19.27
C MET A 1 -45.27 12.02 -18.23
N PHE A 2 -45.12 11.22 -17.18
CA PHE A 2 -44.42 11.57 -15.95
C PHE A 2 -42.89 11.56 -16.15
N GLY A 3 -42.23 12.68 -15.84
CA GLY A 3 -40.80 12.70 -15.53
C GLY A 3 -40.61 12.25 -14.08
N ARG A 4 -39.84 11.18 -13.87
CA ARG A 4 -39.40 10.75 -12.54
C ARG A 4 -37.99 11.27 -12.31
N THR A 5 -37.88 12.29 -11.48
CA THR A 5 -36.68 12.61 -10.71
C THR A 5 -36.40 11.41 -9.80
N ILE A 6 -35.31 10.71 -10.05
CA ILE A 6 -34.80 9.69 -9.12
C ILE A 6 -34.00 10.44 -8.06
N CYS A 7 -34.66 10.77 -6.96
CA CYS A 7 -34.01 11.06 -5.69
C CYS A 7 -33.49 9.74 -5.13
N ILE A 8 -32.17 9.53 -5.16
CA ILE A 8 -31.52 8.53 -4.31
C ILE A 8 -31.07 9.30 -3.07
N ARG A 9 -31.88 9.23 -2.03
CA ARG A 9 -31.55 9.73 -0.70
C ARG A 9 -31.70 8.57 0.27
N GLU A 10 -30.60 8.29 0.97
CA GLU A 10 -30.47 7.60 2.26
C GLU A 10 -30.99 6.15 2.35
N GLU A 11 -30.04 5.21 2.33
CA GLU A 11 -29.96 4.17 3.37
C GLU A 11 -28.49 3.73 3.51
N ILE A 12 -27.65 4.61 4.05
CA ILE A 12 -26.34 4.23 4.58
C ILE A 12 -26.64 3.33 5.79
N ARG A 13 -26.55 2.03 5.57
CA ARG A 13 -26.66 1.03 6.61
C ARG A 13 -25.46 1.20 7.53
N MET A 14 -25.65 1.94 8.62
CA MET A 14 -24.75 2.00 9.78
C MET A 14 -24.57 0.59 10.38
N ARG A 15 -23.81 -0.28 9.72
CA ARG A 15 -22.98 -1.24 10.43
C ARG A 15 -21.92 -0.39 11.13
N LYS A 16 -21.64 -0.72 12.38
CA LYS A 16 -20.67 -0.03 13.21
C LYS A 16 -19.39 0.20 12.40
N ILE A 17 -19.24 1.41 11.87
CA ILE A 17 -17.93 2.00 11.64
C ILE A 17 -17.33 1.93 13.03
N LYS A 18 -16.53 0.90 13.30
CA LYS A 18 -15.49 0.96 14.33
C LYS A 18 -14.77 2.24 13.87
N MET A 19 -15.01 3.36 14.57
CA MET A 19 -14.29 4.60 14.34
C MET A 19 -12.84 4.16 14.39
N MET A 20 -12.25 3.91 13.21
CA MET A 20 -10.86 3.53 13.10
C MET A 20 -10.18 4.73 13.70
N THR A 21 -9.60 4.51 14.88
CA THR A 21 -8.67 5.44 15.45
C THR A 21 -7.68 5.67 14.33
N SER A 22 -7.78 6.89 13.83
CA SER A 22 -7.18 7.45 12.63
C SER A 22 -5.66 7.45 12.74
N ALA A 23 -5.01 6.58 13.52
CA ALA A 23 -3.60 6.63 13.81
C ALA A 23 -2.80 5.80 12.80
N VAL A 24 -3.22 4.56 12.48
CA VAL A 24 -2.42 3.61 11.68
C VAL A 24 -2.41 3.93 10.19
N LEU A 25 -3.57 4.18 9.57
CA LEU A 25 -3.65 4.65 8.18
C LEU A 25 -3.00 6.03 7.99
N LEU A 26 -3.08 6.89 9.01
CA LEU A 26 -2.43 8.21 8.98
C LEU A 26 -0.91 8.10 9.16
N SER A 27 -0.43 7.26 10.08
CA SER A 27 1.00 7.05 10.30
C SER A 27 1.63 6.28 9.13
N LEU A 28 0.87 5.48 8.40
CA LEU A 28 1.24 4.87 7.13
C LEU A 28 1.57 5.91 6.05
N SER A 29 0.70 6.90 5.82
CA SER A 29 0.98 8.01 4.88
C SER A 29 2.31 8.74 5.21
N LEU A 30 2.59 8.84 6.51
CA LEU A 30 3.76 9.53 7.06
C LEU A 30 5.04 8.68 7.01
N ALA A 31 4.90 7.35 7.07
CA ALA A 31 6.00 6.39 6.97
C ALA A 31 6.50 6.25 5.51
N PHE A 32 5.59 6.24 4.53
CA PHE A 32 5.95 6.20 3.10
C PHE A 32 6.75 7.43 2.64
N SER A 33 6.45 8.60 3.20
CA SER A 33 7.21 9.83 2.90
C SER A 33 8.68 9.75 3.34
N LEU A 34 9.01 8.90 4.32
CA LEU A 34 10.37 8.74 4.85
C LEU A 34 11.15 7.58 4.20
N THR A 35 10.45 6.55 3.72
CA THR A 35 11.09 5.38 3.11
C THR A 35 11.62 5.66 1.68
N ALA A 36 11.14 6.71 1.01
CA ALA A 36 11.73 7.25 -0.24
C ALA A 36 13.13 7.90 -0.06
N CYS A 37 13.77 7.68 1.10
CA CYS A 37 15.06 8.22 1.48
C CYS A 37 16.06 7.13 1.90
N GLY A 38 15.99 5.93 1.30
CA GLY A 38 17.00 4.89 1.47
C GLY A 38 18.03 4.90 0.33
N THR A 39 19.29 5.25 0.62
CA THR A 39 20.42 5.08 -0.31
C THR A 39 20.89 3.62 -0.31
N LYS A 40 21.19 3.06 -1.49
CA LYS A 40 21.89 1.77 -1.62
C LYS A 40 23.22 1.81 -0.85
N SER A 41 23.44 0.85 0.05
CA SER A 41 24.77 0.56 0.61
C SER A 41 25.21 -0.84 0.16
N GLU A 42 26.29 -0.90 -0.60
CA GLU A 42 27.01 -2.12 -1.00
C GLU A 42 27.59 -2.88 0.22
N PRO A 43 27.85 -4.19 0.09
CA PRO A 43 28.14 -5.07 1.22
C PRO A 43 29.61 -4.99 1.67
N ALA A 44 29.82 -4.92 2.98
CA ALA A 44 31.14 -5.10 3.60
C ALA A 44 31.36 -6.57 3.97
N ALA A 45 32.58 -7.03 3.70
CA ALA A 45 33.05 -8.40 3.77
C ALA A 45 33.23 -8.98 5.19
N ASP A 46 33.08 -10.31 5.24
CA ASP A 46 33.85 -11.32 5.98
C ASP A 46 34.32 -11.00 7.42
N THR A 47 33.71 -11.66 8.40
CA THR A 47 34.45 -12.24 9.54
C THR A 47 33.80 -13.54 10.04
N THR A 48 34.50 -14.64 9.81
CA THR A 48 34.59 -15.90 10.57
C THR A 48 33.75 -16.05 11.86
N ALA A 49 32.91 -17.08 11.91
CA ALA A 49 32.34 -17.63 13.15
C ALA A 49 33.20 -18.79 13.67
N ALA A 50 33.51 -18.77 14.97
CA ALA A 50 34.10 -19.87 15.73
C ALA A 50 33.09 -20.36 16.78
N GLU A 51 33.06 -21.67 16.95
CA GLU A 51 32.13 -22.46 17.75
C GLU A 51 32.34 -22.27 19.27
N ALA A 52 31.27 -22.41 20.06
CA ALA A 52 31.33 -22.93 21.42
C ALA A 52 29.96 -23.48 21.87
N GLU A 53 29.95 -24.78 22.12
CA GLU A 53 28.93 -25.55 22.85
C GLU A 53 29.10 -25.34 24.37
N VAL A 54 28.06 -25.62 25.18
CA VAL A 54 28.06 -26.51 26.36
C VAL A 54 27.03 -26.14 27.46
N THR A 55 26.21 -27.16 27.75
CA THR A 55 25.50 -27.56 28.99
C THR A 55 24.19 -26.93 29.46
N GLU A 56 23.23 -27.84 29.61
CA GLU A 56 22.00 -27.81 30.41
C GLU A 56 22.27 -27.67 31.91
N THR A 57 21.35 -27.02 32.62
CA THR A 57 21.00 -27.36 34.01
C THR A 57 19.50 -27.15 34.23
N GLU A 58 18.83 -28.15 34.79
CA GLU A 58 17.43 -28.11 35.23
C GLU A 58 17.32 -27.36 36.58
N GLY A 59 16.20 -26.67 36.80
CA GLY A 59 15.84 -26.04 38.07
C GLY A 59 14.34 -25.71 38.11
N GLU A 60 13.71 -26.04 39.23
CA GLU A 60 12.28 -26.24 39.45
C GLU A 60 11.37 -24.99 39.35
N ALA A 61 10.10 -25.32 39.11
CA ALA A 61 8.88 -24.54 39.15
C ALA A 61 8.81 -23.35 40.13
N GLU A 62 8.43 -22.19 39.58
CA GLU A 62 7.57 -21.22 40.25
C GLU A 62 6.39 -20.88 39.34
N THR A 63 5.19 -20.97 39.93
CA THR A 63 3.91 -20.61 39.34
C THR A 63 3.87 -19.11 39.07
N ALA A 64 3.99 -18.71 37.80
CA ALA A 64 3.70 -17.35 37.36
C ALA A 64 2.25 -17.27 36.88
N GLU A 65 1.44 -16.64 37.72
CA GLU A 65 0.34 -15.72 37.40
C GLU A 65 0.01 -15.59 35.91
N GLU A 66 -1.22 -15.99 35.57
CA GLU A 66 -1.87 -15.74 34.29
C GLU A 66 -2.01 -14.22 34.10
N ALA A 67 -0.95 -13.60 33.55
CA ALA A 67 -1.02 -12.26 33.04
C ALA A 67 -2.01 -12.29 31.87
N ALA A 68 -3.20 -11.73 32.10
CA ALA A 68 -4.11 -11.40 31.02
C ALA A 68 -3.33 -10.59 29.99
N ASN A 69 -3.06 -11.20 28.84
CA ASN A 69 -2.48 -10.54 27.69
C ASN A 69 -3.55 -9.55 27.20
N ASP A 70 -3.53 -8.32 27.73
CA ASP A 70 -4.05 -7.14 27.04
C ASP A 70 -3.11 -6.84 25.85
N GLU A 71 -3.03 -7.78 24.91
CA GLU A 71 -2.50 -7.49 23.58
C GLU A 71 -3.59 -6.66 22.89
N GLU A 72 -3.42 -5.34 22.93
CA GLU A 72 -4.27 -4.41 22.19
C GLU A 72 -4.33 -4.90 20.72
N GLU A 73 -5.51 -5.33 20.28
CA GLU A 73 -5.73 -5.92 18.95
C GLU A 73 -5.25 -4.92 17.89
N LYS A 74 -4.14 -5.25 17.23
CA LYS A 74 -3.52 -4.37 16.23
C LYS A 74 -4.40 -4.28 15.00
N VAL A 75 -4.40 -3.10 14.38
CA VAL A 75 -5.05 -2.90 13.08
C VAL A 75 -4.36 -3.76 12.04
N LYS A 76 -5.11 -4.67 11.42
CA LYS A 76 -4.60 -5.56 10.38
C LYS A 76 -4.62 -4.84 9.04
N VAL A 77 -3.46 -4.73 8.41
CA VAL A 77 -3.30 -4.03 7.13
C VAL A 77 -2.86 -5.03 6.08
N GLY A 78 -3.74 -5.32 5.13
CA GLY A 78 -3.40 -6.12 3.96
C GLY A 78 -2.50 -5.35 3.02
N VAL A 79 -1.45 -6.00 2.51
CA VAL A 79 -0.51 -5.42 1.55
C VAL A 79 -0.55 -6.25 0.27
N SER A 80 -0.95 -5.61 -0.84
CA SER A 80 -0.82 -6.18 -2.19
C SER A 80 0.66 -6.26 -2.58
N TRP A 81 1.10 -7.19 -3.41
CA TRP A 81 2.51 -7.33 -3.73
C TRP A 81 2.75 -8.17 -4.99
N ASN A 82 3.96 -8.09 -5.54
CA ASN A 82 4.31 -8.80 -6.77
C ASN A 82 4.46 -10.30 -6.45
N ALA A 83 4.05 -11.17 -7.37
CA ALA A 83 3.93 -12.58 -7.06
C ALA A 83 5.30 -13.27 -6.84
N ASP A 84 5.28 -14.25 -5.95
CA ASP A 84 6.25 -15.34 -5.71
C ASP A 84 7.25 -15.19 -4.56
N GLU A 85 7.83 -14.01 -4.27
CA GLU A 85 8.75 -13.82 -3.13
C GLU A 85 8.70 -12.41 -2.55
N ILE A 86 9.06 -12.24 -1.26
CA ILE A 86 9.08 -10.93 -0.60
C ILE A 86 10.34 -10.23 -1.07
N ASP A 87 10.19 -9.32 -2.02
CA ASP A 87 11.28 -8.47 -2.45
C ASP A 87 11.56 -7.34 -1.45
N GLU A 88 12.69 -6.66 -1.64
CA GLU A 88 13.11 -5.54 -0.79
C GLU A 88 12.04 -4.44 -0.77
N ASP A 89 11.38 -4.18 -1.90
CA ASP A 89 10.35 -3.15 -2.01
C ASP A 89 9.12 -3.49 -1.18
N ALA A 90 8.63 -4.73 -1.20
CA ALA A 90 7.52 -5.21 -0.39
C ALA A 90 7.84 -5.10 1.11
N GLN A 91 9.08 -5.42 1.52
CA GLN A 91 9.51 -5.28 2.92
C GLN A 91 9.41 -3.83 3.41
N LEU A 92 9.69 -2.83 2.56
CA LEU A 92 9.53 -1.42 2.91
C LEU A 92 8.08 -1.05 3.26
N TYR A 93 7.09 -1.70 2.64
CA TYR A 93 5.68 -1.50 2.99
C TYR A 93 5.36 -2.11 4.36
N ILE A 94 5.85 -3.31 4.64
CA ILE A 94 5.67 -3.97 5.94
C ILE A 94 6.29 -3.17 7.07
N ASP A 95 7.51 -2.67 6.87
CA ASP A 95 8.21 -1.86 7.85
C ASP A 95 7.44 -0.56 8.13
N ALA A 96 6.88 0.05 7.07
CA ALA A 96 6.06 1.24 7.19
C ALA A 96 4.78 0.97 8.02
N VAL A 97 4.05 -0.12 7.74
CA VAL A 97 2.87 -0.55 8.51
C VAL A 97 3.24 -0.83 9.98
N THR A 98 4.33 -1.55 10.21
CA THR A 98 4.76 -1.95 11.55
C THR A 98 5.17 -0.72 12.37
N LYS A 99 5.93 0.19 11.77
CA LYS A 99 6.31 1.47 12.38
C LYS A 99 5.11 2.37 12.66
N ALA A 100 4.06 2.23 11.87
CA ALA A 100 2.77 2.89 12.05
C ALA A 100 1.93 2.30 13.21
N GLY A 101 2.35 1.16 13.78
CA GLY A 101 1.65 0.45 14.86
C GLY A 101 0.64 -0.60 14.37
N GLY A 102 0.58 -0.85 13.06
CA GLY A 102 -0.27 -1.88 12.46
C GLY A 102 0.39 -3.25 12.41
N GLU A 103 -0.42 -4.27 12.16
CA GLU A 103 0.01 -5.61 11.78
C GLU A 103 -0.12 -5.77 10.27
N ALA A 104 1.00 -5.98 9.58
CA ALA A 104 1.00 -6.12 8.13
C ALA A 104 0.76 -7.57 7.71
N ILE A 105 -0.16 -7.78 6.77
CA ILE A 105 -0.54 -9.10 6.25
C ILE A 105 -0.31 -9.11 4.75
N TYR A 106 0.51 -10.04 4.27
CA TYR A 106 0.65 -10.28 2.84
C TYR A 106 -0.62 -10.90 2.29
N LEU A 107 -1.21 -10.25 1.28
CA LEU A 107 -2.39 -10.80 0.62
C LEU A 107 -1.98 -11.83 -0.43
N PRO A 108 -2.73 -12.93 -0.59
CA PRO A 108 -2.49 -13.86 -1.68
C PRO A 108 -2.76 -13.20 -3.04
N GLN A 109 -2.21 -13.77 -4.11
CA GLN A 109 -2.59 -13.39 -5.47
C GLN A 109 -4.06 -13.76 -5.71
N ILE A 110 -4.89 -12.75 -5.96
CA ILE A 110 -6.33 -12.88 -6.10
C ILE A 110 -6.70 -13.27 -7.52
N LYS A 111 -7.52 -14.31 -7.67
CA LYS A 111 -7.93 -14.84 -8.98
C LYS A 111 -9.42 -14.70 -9.23
N THR A 112 -10.21 -14.56 -8.18
CA THR A 112 -11.66 -14.44 -8.25
C THR A 112 -12.18 -13.36 -7.30
N GLU A 113 -13.42 -12.89 -7.54
CA GLU A 113 -14.08 -11.94 -6.64
C GLU A 113 -14.27 -12.50 -5.22
N ASP A 114 -14.54 -13.80 -5.10
CA ASP A 114 -14.70 -14.46 -3.80
C ASP A 114 -13.36 -14.52 -3.05
N ASP A 115 -12.25 -14.76 -3.76
CA ASP A 115 -10.91 -14.68 -3.16
C ASP A 115 -10.64 -13.29 -2.60
N ALA A 116 -11.02 -12.23 -3.35
CA ALA A 116 -10.85 -10.85 -2.91
C ALA A 116 -11.64 -10.57 -1.64
N LYS A 117 -12.94 -10.92 -1.63
CA LYS A 117 -13.82 -10.71 -0.47
C LYS A 117 -13.32 -11.45 0.77
N ASN A 118 -12.86 -12.69 0.60
CA ASN A 118 -12.31 -13.49 1.69
C ASN A 118 -11.01 -12.87 2.23
N ALA A 119 -10.11 -12.40 1.35
CA ALA A 119 -8.89 -11.74 1.76
C ALA A 119 -9.16 -10.41 2.51
N LEU A 120 -10.14 -9.63 2.05
CA LEU A 120 -10.51 -8.36 2.68
C LEU A 120 -11.27 -8.53 4.00
N ALA A 121 -11.96 -9.65 4.21
CA ALA A 121 -12.68 -9.93 5.46
C ALA A 121 -11.76 -10.08 6.68
N GLU A 122 -10.47 -10.37 6.46
CA GLU A 122 -9.47 -10.62 7.49
C GLU A 122 -8.63 -9.38 7.83
N ILE A 123 -8.83 -8.24 7.14
CA ILE A 123 -8.06 -7.01 7.31
C ILE A 123 -8.97 -5.83 7.63
N ASP A 124 -8.40 -4.82 8.29
CA ASP A 124 -9.08 -3.55 8.59
C ASP A 124 -8.80 -2.46 7.53
N ALA A 125 -7.69 -2.59 6.81
CA ALA A 125 -7.22 -1.63 5.83
C ALA A 125 -6.38 -2.30 4.74
N LEU A 126 -6.29 -1.67 3.57
CA LEU A 126 -5.55 -2.18 2.42
C LEU A 126 -4.48 -1.19 1.95
N VAL A 127 -3.29 -1.69 1.64
CA VAL A 127 -2.22 -0.93 1.01
C VAL A 127 -1.95 -1.50 -0.38
N MET A 128 -2.16 -0.67 -1.40
CA MET A 128 -1.85 -0.99 -2.79
C MET A 128 -0.46 -0.46 -3.14
N THR A 129 0.46 -1.38 -3.45
CA THR A 129 1.88 -1.06 -3.68
C THR A 129 2.11 -0.47 -5.07
N GLY A 130 3.30 0.11 -5.24
CA GLY A 130 3.89 0.32 -6.56
C GLY A 130 4.15 -1.00 -7.31
N GLY A 131 4.59 -0.87 -8.56
CA GLY A 131 4.89 -2.00 -9.44
C GLY A 131 5.04 -1.54 -10.89
N GLU A 132 4.85 -2.49 -11.79
CA GLU A 132 4.93 -2.33 -13.24
C GLU A 132 3.78 -1.50 -13.85
N ASP A 133 3.82 -1.30 -15.16
CA ASP A 133 2.74 -0.60 -15.85
C ASP A 133 1.45 -1.43 -15.87
N ILE A 134 0.33 -0.73 -16.06
CA ILE A 134 -1.01 -1.32 -16.14
C ILE A 134 -1.35 -1.60 -17.58
N ASP A 135 -1.88 -2.80 -17.89
CA ASP A 135 -2.36 -3.12 -19.22
C ASP A 135 -3.36 -2.05 -19.73
N PRO A 136 -3.08 -1.39 -20.86
CA PRO A 136 -3.92 -0.30 -21.39
C PRO A 136 -5.38 -0.66 -21.69
N SER A 137 -5.67 -1.95 -21.86
CA SER A 137 -7.04 -2.44 -22.04
C SER A 137 -7.96 -2.12 -20.86
N TYR A 138 -7.41 -1.96 -19.64
CA TYR A 138 -8.19 -1.56 -18.47
C TYR A 138 -8.76 -0.13 -18.55
N TYR A 139 -8.14 0.74 -19.34
CA TYR A 139 -8.62 2.12 -19.59
C TYR A 139 -8.93 2.39 -21.06
N GLY A 140 -9.14 1.33 -21.86
CA GLY A 140 -9.69 1.41 -23.21
C GLY A 140 -8.69 1.90 -24.27
N GLU A 141 -7.39 1.72 -24.05
CA GLU A 141 -6.34 2.05 -25.00
C GLU A 141 -5.60 0.81 -25.51
N GLU A 142 -4.88 0.98 -26.62
CA GLU A 142 -3.92 -0.01 -27.13
C GLU A 142 -2.51 0.31 -26.62
N PRO A 143 -1.64 -0.69 -26.45
CA PRO A 143 -0.26 -0.48 -26.02
C PRO A 143 0.51 0.37 -27.04
N ASN A 144 1.21 1.38 -26.54
CA ASN A 144 2.11 2.21 -27.34
C ASN A 144 3.55 1.66 -27.30
N GLU A 145 4.45 2.22 -28.11
CA GLU A 145 5.86 1.78 -28.20
C GLU A 145 6.69 2.04 -26.94
N LYS A 146 6.15 2.78 -25.96
CA LYS A 146 6.83 3.20 -24.73
C LYS A 146 6.31 2.49 -23.48
N LEU A 147 5.20 1.75 -23.59
CA LEU A 147 4.67 0.92 -22.51
C LEU A 147 5.76 -0.02 -21.99
N GLU A 148 5.95 -0.06 -20.69
CA GLU A 148 6.90 -0.96 -20.06
C GLU A 148 6.30 -2.36 -19.86
N THR A 149 6.96 -3.17 -19.04
CA THR A 149 6.44 -4.47 -18.64
C THR A 149 5.06 -4.29 -18.01
N VAL A 150 4.14 -5.17 -18.37
CA VAL A 150 2.84 -5.34 -17.72
C VAL A 150 2.79 -6.72 -17.07
N ASN A 151 1.99 -6.86 -16.03
CA ASN A 151 1.82 -8.12 -15.31
C ASN A 151 0.34 -8.47 -15.18
N GLU A 152 -0.16 -9.31 -16.10
CA GLU A 152 -1.58 -9.69 -16.18
C GLU A 152 -2.12 -10.31 -14.88
N VAL A 153 -1.30 -11.13 -14.21
CA VAL A 153 -1.67 -11.76 -12.93
C VAL A 153 -1.87 -10.69 -11.86
N ARG A 154 -0.95 -9.71 -11.80
CA ARG A 154 -1.02 -8.61 -10.85
C ARG A 154 -2.13 -7.63 -11.18
N ASP A 155 -2.35 -7.31 -12.45
CA ASP A 155 -3.47 -6.47 -12.92
C ASP A 155 -4.81 -7.10 -12.54
N THR A 156 -4.96 -8.41 -12.73
CA THR A 156 -6.15 -9.16 -12.33
C THR A 156 -6.36 -9.11 -10.82
N SER A 157 -5.32 -9.41 -10.04
CA SER A 157 -5.39 -9.42 -8.58
C SER A 157 -5.76 -8.05 -8.01
N ASP A 158 -5.06 -7.00 -8.45
CA ASP A 158 -5.28 -5.64 -7.95
C ASP A 158 -6.61 -5.06 -8.41
N SER A 159 -7.06 -5.40 -9.62
CA SER A 159 -8.41 -5.10 -10.10
C SER A 159 -9.49 -5.63 -9.18
N LEU A 160 -9.37 -6.90 -8.78
CA LEU A 160 -10.32 -7.55 -7.91
C LEU A 160 -10.27 -7.00 -6.47
N LEU A 161 -9.07 -6.79 -5.93
CA LEU A 161 -8.88 -6.21 -4.59
C LEU A 161 -9.46 -4.80 -4.50
N ILE A 162 -9.13 -3.91 -5.43
CA ILE A 162 -9.59 -2.52 -5.37
C ILE A 162 -11.10 -2.45 -5.54
N LYS A 163 -11.69 -3.21 -6.47
CA LYS A 163 -13.15 -3.25 -6.65
C LYS A 163 -13.86 -3.73 -5.38
N ALA A 164 -13.40 -4.84 -4.81
CA ALA A 164 -14.00 -5.36 -3.58
C ALA A 164 -13.81 -4.41 -2.39
N ALA A 165 -12.66 -3.74 -2.30
CA ALA A 165 -12.40 -2.75 -1.26
C ALA A 165 -13.30 -1.51 -1.40
N LEU A 166 -13.57 -1.05 -2.62
CA LEU A 166 -14.55 0.01 -2.88
C LEU A 166 -15.97 -0.42 -2.52
N ASP A 167 -16.38 -1.64 -2.88
CA ASP A 167 -17.72 -2.17 -2.62
C ASP A 167 -18.01 -2.34 -1.11
N GLU A 168 -16.98 -2.68 -0.33
CA GLU A 168 -17.07 -2.92 1.13
C GLU A 168 -16.62 -1.71 1.97
N ASP A 169 -16.35 -0.56 1.34
CA ASP A 169 -15.84 0.66 1.99
C ASP A 169 -14.56 0.43 2.84
N ILE A 170 -13.67 -0.47 2.38
CA ILE A 170 -12.38 -0.74 3.03
C ILE A 170 -11.44 0.45 2.79
N PRO A 171 -10.86 1.06 3.83
CA PRO A 171 -9.89 2.13 3.65
C PRO A 171 -8.63 1.67 2.93
N MET A 172 -8.22 2.45 1.94
CA MET A 172 -7.07 2.14 1.10
C MET A 172 -6.01 3.23 1.15
N LEU A 173 -4.74 2.83 1.19
CA LEU A 173 -3.60 3.65 0.82
C LEU A 173 -3.01 3.11 -0.48
N CYS A 174 -3.17 3.87 -1.56
CA CYS A 174 -2.70 3.49 -2.88
C CYS A 174 -1.44 4.27 -3.26
N THR A 175 -0.36 3.57 -3.60
CA THR A 175 0.94 4.17 -3.91
C THR A 175 1.34 3.87 -5.36
N CYS A 176 1.91 4.85 -6.07
CA CYS A 176 2.40 4.69 -7.44
C CYS A 176 1.39 3.95 -8.35
N ARG A 177 1.71 2.73 -8.79
CA ARG A 177 0.83 1.83 -9.55
C ARG A 177 -0.54 1.65 -8.91
N GLY A 178 -0.63 1.41 -7.60
CA GLY A 178 -1.90 1.27 -6.90
C GLY A 178 -2.82 2.49 -7.05
N MET A 179 -2.24 3.70 -7.03
CA MET A 179 -3.01 4.95 -7.20
C MET A 179 -3.49 5.10 -8.65
N GLN A 180 -2.64 4.74 -9.62
CA GLN A 180 -3.00 4.72 -11.03
C GLN A 180 -4.13 3.73 -11.31
N PHE A 181 -4.06 2.53 -10.73
CA PHE A 181 -5.07 1.49 -10.90
C PHE A 181 -6.41 1.91 -10.29
N LEU A 182 -6.40 2.53 -9.10
CA LEU A 182 -7.60 3.09 -8.48
C LEU A 182 -8.26 4.15 -9.39
N ASN A 183 -7.47 5.03 -10.01
CA ASN A 183 -7.97 6.01 -10.97
C ASN A 183 -8.63 5.34 -12.18
N VAL A 184 -7.96 4.35 -12.79
CA VAL A 184 -8.49 3.60 -13.94
C VAL A 184 -9.81 2.92 -13.62
N LEU A 185 -9.89 2.23 -12.49
CA LEU A 185 -11.12 1.55 -12.05
C LEU A 185 -12.25 2.51 -11.69
N SER A 186 -11.91 3.76 -11.36
CA SER A 186 -12.86 4.85 -11.13
C SER A 186 -13.28 5.56 -12.42
N GLY A 187 -12.87 5.05 -13.59
CA GLY A 187 -13.22 5.58 -14.91
C GLY A 187 -12.25 6.62 -15.47
N GLY A 188 -11.09 6.80 -14.84
CA GLY A 188 -10.00 7.63 -15.35
C GLY A 188 -9.17 6.93 -16.43
N THR A 189 -8.23 7.68 -17.01
CA THR A 189 -7.23 7.18 -17.97
C THR A 189 -5.81 7.48 -17.48
N LEU A 190 -4.80 6.95 -18.17
CA LEU A 190 -3.39 7.15 -17.87
C LEU A 190 -2.62 7.59 -19.11
N TYR A 191 -1.54 8.32 -18.89
CA TYR A 191 -0.48 8.43 -19.88
C TYR A 191 0.44 7.21 -19.74
N GLN A 192 0.60 6.43 -20.80
CA GLN A 192 1.51 5.28 -20.87
C GLN A 192 2.99 5.74 -20.82
N ASP A 193 3.28 6.92 -21.34
CA ASP A 193 4.59 7.57 -21.17
C ASP A 193 4.42 9.09 -21.02
N LEU A 194 4.79 9.60 -19.83
CA LEU A 194 4.63 11.01 -19.50
C LEU A 194 5.47 11.93 -20.40
N PRO A 195 6.77 11.70 -20.65
CA PRO A 195 7.57 12.58 -21.51
C PRO A 195 7.02 12.77 -22.93
N THR A 196 6.45 11.72 -23.54
CA THR A 196 5.94 11.80 -24.91
C THR A 196 4.51 12.33 -24.98
N GLN A 197 3.65 12.02 -24.00
CA GLN A 197 2.24 12.38 -24.05
C GLN A 197 1.91 13.67 -23.29
N ASN A 198 2.70 14.01 -22.27
CA ASN A 198 2.52 15.20 -21.43
C ASN A 198 3.88 15.80 -21.00
N PRO A 199 4.62 16.41 -21.95
CA PRO A 199 5.96 16.93 -21.68
C PRO A 199 5.93 18.06 -20.64
N SER A 200 6.90 18.04 -19.72
CA SER A 200 7.10 19.08 -18.72
C SER A 200 8.59 19.20 -18.34
N ASP A 201 8.94 20.26 -17.62
CA ASP A 201 10.29 20.45 -17.06
C ASP A 201 10.52 19.60 -15.79
N ILE A 202 9.51 18.87 -15.32
CA ILE A 202 9.60 18.01 -14.13
C ILE A 202 10.01 16.59 -14.56
N GLU A 203 11.12 16.13 -13.99
CA GLU A 203 11.55 14.74 -14.13
C GLU A 203 10.89 13.86 -13.07
N HIS A 204 9.95 13.02 -13.49
CA HIS A 204 9.30 12.03 -12.62
C HIS A 204 10.05 10.70 -12.52
N ARG A 205 11.10 10.52 -13.33
CA ARG A 205 11.93 9.32 -13.33
C ARG A 205 13.36 9.67 -13.72
N ASP A 206 14.32 9.11 -13.00
CA ASP A 206 15.74 9.18 -13.37
C ASP A 206 15.94 8.49 -14.73
N PRO A 207 16.50 9.19 -15.74
CA PRO A 207 16.77 8.60 -17.05
C PRO A 207 17.66 7.34 -16.97
N ASP A 208 18.55 7.28 -15.99
CA ASP A 208 19.46 6.15 -15.76
C ASP A 208 18.86 5.06 -14.86
N ARG A 209 17.68 5.30 -14.26
CA ARG A 209 16.98 4.42 -13.30
C ARG A 209 17.84 3.95 -12.13
N LYS A 210 18.82 4.76 -11.72
CA LYS A 210 19.71 4.49 -10.59
C LYS A 210 19.10 4.93 -9.27
N VAL A 211 18.31 6.01 -9.29
CA VAL A 211 17.71 6.61 -8.10
C VAL A 211 16.26 7.03 -8.35
N PHE A 212 15.49 7.17 -7.27
CA PHE A 212 14.16 7.76 -7.34
C PHE A 212 14.26 9.27 -7.59
N ALA A 213 13.55 9.74 -8.62
CA ALA A 213 13.39 11.17 -8.87
C ALA A 213 12.58 11.83 -7.76
N LYS A 214 12.90 13.09 -7.45
CA LYS A 214 12.23 13.88 -6.42
C LYS A 214 11.93 15.26 -6.97
N HIS A 215 10.74 15.75 -6.71
CA HIS A 215 10.34 17.10 -7.06
C HIS A 215 9.37 17.64 -6.00
N GLU A 216 9.16 18.94 -6.02
CA GLU A 216 8.18 19.59 -5.14
C GLU A 216 6.75 19.25 -5.59
N ILE A 217 5.86 19.16 -4.61
CA ILE A 217 4.41 19.00 -4.83
C ILE A 217 3.68 20.16 -4.18
N THR A 218 2.59 20.59 -4.81
CA THR A 218 1.61 21.49 -4.19
C THR A 218 0.44 20.65 -3.71
N VAL A 219 0.03 20.85 -2.46
CA VAL A 219 -1.08 20.12 -1.85
C VAL A 219 -2.25 21.08 -1.62
N ASP A 220 -3.43 20.70 -2.08
CA ASP A 220 -4.64 21.49 -1.90
C ASP A 220 -5.03 21.60 -0.42
N LYS A 221 -5.64 22.74 -0.04
CA LYS A 221 -5.91 23.10 1.35
C LYS A 221 -6.91 22.18 2.07
N ASP A 222 -7.77 21.54 1.29
CA ASP A 222 -8.81 20.60 1.72
C ASP A 222 -8.38 19.13 1.56
N ASN A 223 -7.13 18.88 1.19
CA ASN A 223 -6.60 17.53 1.02
C ASN A 223 -6.38 16.84 2.38
N ILE A 224 -6.85 15.60 2.49
CA ILE A 224 -6.76 14.77 3.71
C ILE A 224 -5.31 14.52 4.18
N VAL A 225 -4.32 14.62 3.30
CA VAL A 225 -2.90 14.39 3.61
C VAL A 225 -2.25 15.65 4.22
N LEU A 226 -2.78 16.85 3.94
CA LEU A 226 -2.15 18.12 4.31
C LEU A 226 -1.85 18.27 5.81
N PRO A 227 -2.77 17.95 6.75
CA PRO A 227 -2.50 18.08 8.17
C PRO A 227 -1.28 17.26 8.64
N HIS A 228 -0.96 16.17 7.94
CA HIS A 228 0.08 15.23 8.33
C HIS A 228 1.45 15.57 7.74
N LEU A 229 1.49 16.30 6.62
CA LEU A 229 2.75 16.82 6.07
C LEU A 229 3.30 17.98 6.91
N ALA A 230 2.40 18.80 7.47
CA ALA A 230 2.76 19.98 8.26
C ALA A 230 3.42 19.66 9.61
N GLU A 231 3.17 18.48 10.19
CA GLU A 231 3.78 18.04 11.46
C GLU A 231 5.30 17.74 11.35
N LYS A 232 5.87 17.72 10.13
CA LYS A 232 7.28 17.40 9.89
C LYS A 232 8.06 18.44 9.07
N ALA A 233 7.45 19.55 8.68
CA ALA A 233 8.23 20.64 8.11
C ALA A 233 9.13 21.21 9.23
N PRO A 234 10.47 21.22 9.09
CA PRO A 234 11.29 21.99 10.02
C PRO A 234 10.78 23.42 9.97
N THR A 235 10.37 23.95 11.12
CA THR A 235 10.10 25.38 11.26
C THR A 235 11.33 26.13 10.74
N LEU A 236 11.16 26.84 9.62
CA LEU A 236 12.15 27.78 9.09
C LEU A 236 12.43 28.90 10.09
#